data_AF-A0A9N8Z7D3-F1
#
_entry.id   AF-A0A9N8Z7D3-F1
#
_cell.length_a   1.000
_cell.length_b   1.000
_cell.length_c   1.000
_cell.angle_alpha   90.00
_cell.angle_beta   90.00
_cell.angle_gamma   90.00
#
_symmetry.space_group_name_H-M   'P 1'
#
loop_
_entity.id
_entity.type
_entity.pdbx_description
1 polymer ?
#
loop_
_entity_poly.entity_id
_entity_poly.type
_entity_poly.pdbx_seq_one_letter_code
_entity_poly.pdbx_strand_id
1 'polypeptide(L)'
;MNSSQETNAQDLQASEHLAFLRRVSQQAQQLEETQLEEEENGISSSVDSTTYPPEIQHIRSNLIEASSQLLYVSEGEEPYEFVFIPNDQIASLPDKSSEFVSLIRQADFNIMTEDEKMTEHESQVQTFQEFFEPLTGTNMEDPYGQKEGYKELQKIVEASFRGKENVKVYKVGEYRRVGVYIVGLVKGVGIAGLKTLSIES
;
A
#
# COMPACT_ATOMS: atom_id res chain seq x y z
N MET A 1 -10.21 -69.13 42.41
CA MET A 1 -11.09 -68.45 41.44
C MET A 1 -10.95 -66.96 41.69
N ASN A 2 -10.06 -66.30 40.96
CA ASN A 2 -9.73 -64.87 41.10
C ASN A 2 -9.95 -64.24 39.72
N SER A 3 -11.00 -63.44 39.55
CA SER A 3 -11.23 -62.64 38.33
C SER A 3 -12.30 -61.60 38.63
N SER A 4 -11.91 -60.45 39.17
CA SER A 4 -12.74 -59.23 39.24
C SER A 4 -11.86 -58.07 39.72
N GLN A 5 -11.05 -57.45 38.86
CA GLN A 5 -10.55 -56.09 39.14
C GLN A 5 -9.87 -55.30 37.99
N GLU A 6 -9.70 -55.82 36.78
CA GLU A 6 -8.88 -55.10 35.76
C GLU A 6 -9.63 -54.27 34.71
N THR A 7 -10.97 -54.25 34.69
CA THR A 7 -11.73 -53.58 33.60
C THR A 7 -12.08 -52.10 33.82
N ASN A 8 -11.67 -51.46 34.92
CA ASN A 8 -12.10 -50.08 35.22
C ASN A 8 -11.06 -48.99 34.90
N ALA A 9 -9.78 -49.34 34.74
CA ALA A 9 -8.73 -48.34 34.55
C ALA A 9 -8.55 -47.88 33.09
N GLN A 10 -8.80 -48.76 32.12
CA GLN A 10 -8.60 -48.45 30.69
C GLN A 10 -9.74 -47.62 30.09
N ASP A 11 -10.99 -47.84 30.52
CA ASP A 11 -12.14 -47.04 30.05
C ASP A 11 -12.13 -45.60 30.59
N LEU A 12 -11.62 -45.38 31.81
CA LEU A 12 -11.43 -44.03 32.35
C LEU A 12 -10.36 -43.25 31.58
N GLN A 13 -9.22 -43.87 31.23
CA GLN A 13 -8.17 -43.21 30.45
C GLN A 13 -8.62 -42.90 29.02
N ALA A 14 -9.42 -43.77 28.40
CA ALA A 14 -10.01 -43.50 27.08
C ALA A 14 -11.02 -42.32 27.13
N SER A 15 -11.80 -42.22 28.21
CA SER A 15 -12.73 -41.11 28.43
C SER A 15 -12.02 -39.78 28.66
N GLU A 16 -10.95 -39.78 29.47
CA GLU A 16 -10.12 -38.59 29.71
C GLU A 16 -9.40 -38.12 28.44
N HIS A 17 -8.89 -39.05 27.63
CA HIS A 17 -8.26 -38.72 26.36
C HIS A 17 -9.26 -38.14 25.35
N LEU A 18 -10.48 -38.67 25.28
CA LEU A 18 -11.53 -38.11 24.43
C LEU A 18 -12.00 -36.72 24.89
N ALA A 19 -12.08 -36.51 26.20
CA ALA A 19 -12.37 -35.19 26.77
C ALA A 19 -11.26 -34.18 26.47
N PHE A 20 -10.00 -34.63 26.52
CA PHE A 20 -8.84 -33.81 26.14
C PHE A 20 -8.87 -33.43 24.66
N LEU A 21 -9.09 -34.38 23.74
CA LEU A 21 -9.19 -34.11 22.30
C LEU A 21 -10.35 -33.14 21.97
N ARG A 22 -11.49 -33.26 22.67
CA ARG A 22 -12.61 -32.32 22.53
C ARG A 22 -12.24 -30.92 23.02
N ARG A 23 -11.51 -30.80 24.12
CA ARG A 23 -11.06 -29.49 24.64
C ARG A 23 -10.03 -28.84 23.72
N VAL A 24 -9.08 -29.62 23.18
CA VAL A 24 -8.07 -29.13 22.24
C VAL A 24 -8.71 -28.66 20.93
N SER A 25 -9.69 -29.41 20.40
CA SER A 25 -10.43 -28.99 19.20
C SER A 25 -11.29 -27.74 19.45
N GLN A 26 -11.93 -27.61 20.61
CA GLN A 26 -12.66 -26.39 20.98
C GLN A 26 -11.74 -25.18 21.15
N GLN A 27 -10.54 -25.35 21.75
CA GLN A 27 -9.54 -24.29 21.81
C GLN A 27 -9.00 -23.90 20.44
N ALA A 28 -8.78 -24.87 19.54
CA ALA A 28 -8.36 -24.60 18.18
C ALA A 28 -9.43 -23.82 17.40
N GLN A 29 -10.71 -24.15 17.56
CA GLN A 29 -11.82 -23.40 16.96
C GLN A 29 -11.95 -21.98 17.51
N GLN A 30 -11.76 -21.79 18.82
CA GLN A 30 -11.75 -20.45 19.42
C GLN A 30 -10.55 -19.61 18.95
N LEU A 31 -9.39 -20.22 18.74
CA LEU A 31 -8.21 -19.56 18.16
C LEU A 31 -8.40 -19.24 16.66
N GLU A 32 -9.14 -20.04 15.91
CA GLU A 32 -9.57 -19.75 14.53
C GLU A 32 -10.59 -18.59 14.51
N GLU A 33 -11.59 -18.60 15.40
CA GLU A 33 -12.56 -17.49 15.54
C GLU A 33 -11.88 -16.19 15.98
N THR A 34 -10.87 -16.25 16.86
CA THR A 34 -10.10 -15.06 17.29
C THR A 34 -9.16 -14.55 16.19
N GLN A 35 -8.58 -15.44 15.37
CA GLN A 35 -7.80 -15.03 14.18
C GLN A 35 -8.68 -14.43 13.08
N LEU A 36 -9.93 -14.91 12.94
CA LEU A 36 -10.92 -14.33 12.03
C LEU A 36 -11.42 -12.96 12.53
N GLU A 37 -11.58 -12.76 13.84
CA GLU A 37 -11.97 -11.46 14.42
C GLU A 37 -10.80 -10.44 14.46
N GLU A 38 -9.55 -10.88 14.53
CA GLU A 38 -8.37 -10.00 14.37
C GLU A 38 -8.12 -9.60 12.90
N GLU A 39 -8.54 -10.41 11.91
CA GLU A 39 -8.60 -9.99 10.50
C GLU A 39 -9.78 -9.03 10.21
N GLU A 40 -10.88 -9.08 10.97
CA GLU A 40 -12.04 -8.20 10.77
C GLU A 40 -11.93 -6.81 11.43
N ASN A 41 -11.10 -6.64 12.47
CA ASN A 41 -10.90 -5.34 13.13
C ASN A 41 -9.64 -4.57 12.69
N GLY A 42 -8.92 -5.08 11.69
CA GLY A 42 -7.91 -4.35 10.93
C GLY A 42 -8.56 -3.47 9.84
N ILE A 43 -9.33 -2.46 10.23
CA ILE A 43 -9.85 -1.45 9.30
C ILE A 43 -8.68 -0.66 8.71
N SER A 44 -8.25 -1.05 7.51
CA SER A 44 -7.81 -0.15 6.46
C SER A 44 -8.25 -0.70 5.10
N SER A 45 -9.48 -0.32 4.73
CA SER A 45 -10.02 -0.30 3.37
C SER A 45 -9.70 -1.49 2.45
N SER A 46 -10.47 -2.57 2.58
CA SER A 46 -10.86 -3.36 1.41
C SER A 46 -11.75 -2.48 0.51
N VAL A 47 -11.13 -1.70 -0.37
CA VAL A 47 -11.82 -1.21 -1.56
C VAL A 47 -12.07 -2.45 -2.43
N ASP A 48 -13.32 -2.90 -2.52
CA ASP A 48 -13.75 -3.93 -3.46
C ASP A 48 -13.50 -3.41 -4.89
N SER A 49 -12.33 -3.76 -5.43
CA SER A 49 -11.73 -3.19 -6.64
C SER A 49 -12.01 -4.03 -7.88
N THR A 50 -13.27 -4.36 -8.15
CA THR A 50 -13.69 -4.91 -9.44
C THR A 50 -14.58 -3.84 -10.10
N THR A 51 -14.09 -2.92 -10.91
CA THR A 51 -13.38 -3.19 -12.17
C THR A 51 -12.51 -1.99 -12.54
N TYR A 52 -11.25 -1.96 -12.12
CA TYR A 52 -10.28 -1.13 -12.84
C TYR A 52 -10.16 -1.67 -14.27
N PRO A 53 -9.95 -0.81 -15.29
CA PRO A 53 -9.62 -1.28 -16.63
C PRO A 53 -8.41 -2.23 -16.58
N PRO A 54 -8.34 -3.25 -17.46
CA PRO A 54 -7.25 -4.24 -17.42
C PRO A 54 -5.84 -3.63 -17.42
N GLU A 55 -5.65 -2.51 -18.12
CA GLU A 55 -4.40 -1.76 -18.13
C GLU A 55 -4.04 -1.19 -16.75
N ILE A 56 -5.01 -0.64 -16.02
CA ILE A 56 -4.82 -0.10 -14.67
C ILE A 56 -4.57 -1.21 -13.65
N GLN A 57 -5.21 -2.37 -13.79
CA GLN A 57 -4.93 -3.53 -12.93
C GLN A 57 -3.49 -4.01 -13.07
N HIS A 58 -3.00 -4.08 -14.31
CA HIS A 58 -1.62 -4.47 -14.57
C HIS A 58 -0.63 -3.44 -13.99
N ILE A 59 -0.88 -2.14 -14.22
CA ILE A 59 -0.07 -1.06 -13.64
C ILE A 59 -0.07 -1.12 -12.11
N ARG A 60 -1.24 -1.28 -11.47
CA ARG A 60 -1.36 -1.42 -10.02
C ARG A 60 -0.51 -2.57 -9.49
N SER A 61 -0.64 -3.76 -10.09
CA SER A 61 0.10 -4.94 -9.65
C SER A 61 1.61 -4.71 -9.70
N ASN A 62 2.10 -4.22 -10.84
CA ASN A 62 3.53 -3.99 -11.05
C ASN A 62 4.08 -2.92 -10.08
N LEU A 63 3.33 -1.82 -9.90
CA LEU A 63 3.76 -0.73 -9.03
C LEU A 63 3.79 -1.14 -7.55
N ILE A 64 2.74 -1.82 -7.06
CA ILE A 64 2.68 -2.29 -5.68
C ILE A 64 3.73 -3.35 -5.41
N GLU A 65 3.95 -4.29 -6.33
CA GLU A 65 4.99 -5.30 -6.18
C GLU A 65 6.37 -4.65 -6.06
N ALA A 66 6.67 -3.69 -6.93
CA ALA A 66 7.93 -2.95 -6.93
C ALA A 66 8.14 -2.07 -5.69
N SER A 67 7.06 -1.53 -5.12
CA SER A 67 7.12 -0.62 -3.97
C SER A 67 6.89 -1.31 -2.62
N SER A 68 6.50 -2.59 -2.61
CA SER A 68 6.08 -3.32 -1.39
C SER A 68 7.16 -3.40 -0.31
N GLN A 69 8.43 -3.40 -0.71
CA GLN A 69 9.59 -3.47 0.18
C GLN A 69 10.30 -2.12 0.33
N LEU A 70 9.75 -1.07 -0.30
CA LEU A 70 10.33 0.26 -0.28
C LEU A 70 9.62 1.13 0.75
N LEU A 71 10.41 1.89 1.47
CA LEU A 71 9.96 2.91 2.42
C LEU A 71 10.46 4.25 1.94
N TYR A 72 9.58 5.24 1.90
CA TYR A 72 9.99 6.59 1.56
C TYR A 72 10.90 7.13 2.67
N VAL A 73 12.08 7.63 2.27
CA VAL A 73 13.07 8.14 3.22
C VAL A 73 12.61 9.51 3.71
N SER A 74 11.83 9.50 4.78
CA SER A 74 11.46 10.67 5.57
C SER A 74 11.77 10.38 7.05
N GLU A 75 11.39 11.27 7.96
CA GLU A 75 11.52 10.98 9.40
C GLU A 75 10.56 9.88 9.87
N GLY A 76 9.58 9.52 9.05
CA GLY A 76 8.74 8.33 9.19
C GLY A 76 9.02 7.29 8.11
N GLU A 77 8.78 6.02 8.47
CA GLU A 77 8.77 4.88 7.54
C GLU A 77 7.35 4.70 6.98
N GLU A 78 7.07 5.34 5.86
CA GLU A 78 5.74 5.34 5.25
C GLU A 78 5.72 4.46 3.97
N PRO A 79 4.76 3.51 3.86
CA PRO A 79 4.65 2.65 2.69
C PRO A 79 4.11 3.41 1.47
N TYR A 80 4.14 2.75 0.32
CA TYR A 80 3.51 3.24 -0.90
C TYR A 80 2.13 2.63 -1.11
N GLU A 81 1.16 3.49 -1.40
CA GLU A 81 -0.22 3.13 -1.71
C GLU A 81 -0.52 3.40 -3.19
N PHE A 82 -1.36 2.56 -3.80
CA PHE A 82 -1.77 2.78 -5.19
C PHE A 82 -2.86 3.84 -5.28
N VAL A 83 -2.74 4.74 -6.26
CA VAL A 83 -3.73 5.77 -6.53
C VAL A 83 -4.22 5.72 -7.97
N PHE A 84 -5.52 5.93 -8.16
CA PHE A 84 -6.15 6.02 -9.47
C PHE A 84 -7.22 7.11 -9.47
N ILE A 85 -7.14 7.99 -10.46
CA ILE A 85 -8.06 9.11 -10.69
C ILE A 85 -8.64 8.92 -12.10
N PRO A 86 -9.84 8.33 -12.23
CA PRO A 86 -10.48 8.12 -13.52
C PRO A 86 -10.84 9.47 -14.15
N ASN A 87 -10.29 9.74 -15.34
CA ASN A 87 -10.64 10.92 -16.13
C ASN A 87 -10.17 10.73 -17.58
N ASP A 88 -11.11 10.43 -18.46
CA ASP A 88 -10.87 10.17 -19.88
C ASP A 88 -10.57 11.43 -20.70
N GLN A 89 -10.83 12.62 -20.15
CA GLN A 89 -10.63 13.91 -20.81
C GLN A 89 -9.24 14.51 -20.55
N ILE A 90 -8.46 13.95 -19.63
CA ILE A 90 -7.11 14.45 -19.34
C ILE A 90 -6.17 14.06 -20.48
N ALA A 91 -5.69 15.08 -21.21
CA ALA A 91 -4.71 14.92 -22.27
C ALA A 91 -3.26 14.98 -21.77
N SER A 92 -3.01 15.62 -20.64
CA SER A 92 -1.69 15.83 -20.05
C SER A 92 -1.77 15.98 -18.54
N LEU A 93 -0.72 15.55 -17.83
CA LEU A 93 -0.61 15.79 -16.39
C LEU A 93 -0.48 17.30 -16.10
N PRO A 94 -1.16 17.83 -15.05
CA PRO A 94 -1.06 19.23 -14.67
C PRO A 94 0.37 19.72 -14.47
N ASP A 95 0.68 20.95 -14.87
CA ASP A 95 1.98 21.57 -14.58
C ASP A 95 2.04 22.17 -13.18
N LYS A 96 0.87 22.44 -12.60
CA LYS A 96 0.73 22.99 -11.25
C LYS A 96 0.13 21.95 -10.33
N SER A 97 0.70 21.90 -9.14
CA SER A 97 0.23 21.08 -8.04
C SER A 97 -1.18 21.47 -7.57
N SER A 98 -1.57 22.75 -7.62
CA SER A 98 -2.93 23.20 -7.29
C SER A 98 -4.01 22.66 -8.22
N GLU A 99 -3.69 22.52 -9.52
CA GLU A 99 -4.57 21.91 -10.52
C GLU A 99 -4.71 20.40 -10.27
N PHE A 100 -3.61 19.72 -9.93
CA PHE A 100 -3.64 18.31 -9.54
C PHE A 100 -4.46 18.07 -8.26
N VAL A 101 -4.29 18.90 -7.24
CA VAL A 101 -5.11 18.85 -6.01
C VAL A 101 -6.59 19.04 -6.32
N SER A 102 -6.91 19.99 -7.21
CA SER A 102 -8.29 20.23 -7.63
C SER A 102 -8.89 18.99 -8.31
N LEU A 103 -8.11 18.26 -9.12
CA LEU A 103 -8.55 17.01 -9.73
C LEU A 103 -8.80 15.92 -8.69
N ILE A 104 -7.93 15.76 -7.70
CA ILE A 104 -8.14 14.76 -6.64
C ILE A 104 -9.39 15.09 -5.83
N ARG A 105 -9.58 16.36 -5.45
CA ARG A 105 -10.78 16.82 -4.72
C ARG A 105 -12.07 16.60 -5.52
N GLN A 106 -12.05 16.84 -6.83
CA GLN A 106 -13.21 16.61 -7.70
C GLN A 106 -13.52 15.13 -7.91
N ALA A 107 -12.51 14.27 -7.84
CA ALA A 107 -12.69 12.84 -8.02
C ALA A 107 -13.30 12.15 -6.79
N ASP A 108 -13.48 12.87 -5.67
CA ASP A 108 -14.19 12.44 -4.45
C ASP A 108 -13.64 11.14 -3.82
N PHE A 109 -12.42 10.75 -4.18
CA PHE A 109 -11.73 9.63 -3.56
C PHE A 109 -10.97 10.11 -2.31
N ASN A 110 -11.05 9.33 -1.22
CA ASN A 110 -10.33 9.58 0.03
C ASN A 110 -8.82 9.27 -0.10
N ILE A 111 -8.20 9.80 -1.15
CA ILE A 111 -6.78 9.63 -1.48
C ILE A 111 -5.94 10.67 -0.74
N MET A 112 -6.49 11.85 -0.40
CA MET A 112 -5.78 12.88 0.37
C MET A 112 -6.04 12.73 1.87
N THR A 113 -5.00 12.90 2.69
CA THR A 113 -5.12 13.06 4.15
C THR A 113 -5.71 14.42 4.49
N GLU A 114 -6.24 14.58 5.71
CA GLU A 114 -6.82 15.84 6.18
C GLU A 114 -5.82 17.00 6.13
N ASP A 115 -4.55 16.74 6.44
CA ASP A 115 -3.48 17.74 6.39
C ASP A 115 -3.25 18.25 4.95
N GLU A 116 -3.35 17.37 3.95
CA GLU A 116 -3.22 17.74 2.53
C GLU A 116 -4.44 18.51 1.99
N LYS A 117 -5.62 18.29 2.59
CA LYS A 117 -6.86 18.99 2.22
C LYS A 117 -6.86 20.45 2.69
N MET A 118 -6.15 20.77 3.77
CA MET A 118 -6.10 22.11 4.35
C MET A 118 -5.07 23.03 3.67
N THR A 119 -4.17 22.46 2.86
CA THR A 119 -3.09 23.22 2.23
C THR A 119 -3.55 24.14 1.10
N GLU A 120 -3.17 25.42 1.17
CA GLU A 120 -3.24 26.40 0.07
C GLU A 120 -1.85 26.82 -0.45
N HIS A 121 -0.74 26.48 0.23
CA HIS A 121 0.49 27.27 0.08
C HIS A 121 1.82 26.57 -0.25
N GLU A 122 2.00 25.26 -0.15
CA GLU A 122 3.32 24.65 -0.45
C GLU A 122 3.23 23.35 -1.23
N SER A 123 2.67 23.42 -2.44
CA SER A 123 2.64 22.24 -3.31
C SER A 123 3.67 22.36 -4.43
N GLN A 124 4.65 21.46 -4.45
CA GLN A 124 5.73 21.45 -5.43
C GLN A 124 5.49 20.36 -6.49
N VAL A 125 5.84 20.66 -7.74
CA VAL A 125 5.92 19.66 -8.81
C VAL A 125 7.39 19.37 -9.07
N GLN A 126 7.76 18.10 -9.05
CA GLN A 126 9.09 17.61 -9.39
C GLN A 126 9.00 16.74 -10.63
N THR A 127 10.03 16.80 -11.45
CA THR A 127 10.19 15.88 -12.57
C THR A 127 10.55 14.50 -12.07
N PHE A 128 10.29 13.49 -12.91
CA PHE A 128 10.67 12.11 -12.63
C PHE A 128 12.14 11.95 -12.24
N GLN A 129 13.05 12.66 -12.92
CA GLN A 129 14.48 12.56 -12.63
C GLN A 129 14.86 13.23 -11.31
N GLU A 130 14.33 14.42 -11.03
CA GLU A 130 14.63 15.15 -9.79
C GLU A 130 14.21 14.37 -8.54
N PHE A 131 13.14 13.57 -8.63
CA PHE A 131 12.69 12.73 -7.52
C PHE A 131 13.60 11.50 -7.30
N PHE A 132 13.96 10.78 -8.36
CA PHE A 132 14.74 9.54 -8.24
C PHE A 132 16.25 9.76 -8.11
N GLU A 133 16.79 10.88 -8.61
CA GLU A 133 18.23 11.20 -8.55
C GLU A 133 18.83 11.11 -7.12
N PRO A 134 18.23 11.69 -6.07
CA PRO A 134 18.74 11.53 -4.70
C PRO A 134 18.59 10.10 -4.17
N LEU A 135 17.72 9.26 -4.73
CA LEU A 135 17.47 7.89 -4.28
C LEU A 135 18.35 6.85 -5.00
N THR A 136 18.68 7.10 -6.28
CA THR A 136 19.38 6.14 -7.13
C THR A 136 20.77 6.58 -7.59
N GLY A 137 21.16 7.83 -7.28
CA GLY A 137 22.42 8.46 -7.70
C GLY A 137 23.65 7.63 -7.34
N THR A 138 24.62 7.53 -8.25
CA THR A 138 25.81 6.67 -8.10
C THR A 138 26.62 6.99 -6.86
N ASN A 139 26.68 8.26 -6.45
CA ASN A 139 27.44 8.75 -5.30
C ASN A 139 26.62 8.94 -4.02
N MET A 140 25.35 8.54 -4.01
CA MET A 140 24.50 8.65 -2.81
C MET A 140 24.79 7.50 -1.85
N GLU A 141 24.97 7.86 -0.57
CA GLU A 141 24.98 6.91 0.54
C GLU A 141 23.60 6.25 0.63
N ASP A 142 23.59 4.92 0.74
CA ASP A 142 22.36 4.13 0.87
C ASP A 142 22.33 3.52 2.27
N PRO A 143 22.01 4.32 3.30
CA PRO A 143 22.02 3.85 4.70
C PRO A 143 21.01 2.73 4.94
N TYR A 144 19.98 2.61 4.09
CA TYR A 144 18.89 1.65 4.24
C TYR A 144 18.96 0.47 3.25
N GLY A 145 19.94 0.44 2.34
CA GLY A 145 20.09 -0.64 1.35
C GLY A 145 18.97 -0.70 0.29
N GLN A 146 18.23 0.40 0.08
CA GLN A 146 17.04 0.44 -0.78
C GLN A 146 17.33 0.92 -2.21
N LYS A 147 18.56 1.32 -2.52
CA LYS A 147 18.93 1.94 -3.80
C LYS A 147 18.62 1.09 -5.02
N GLU A 148 18.87 -0.23 -4.95
CA GLU A 148 18.55 -1.14 -6.06
C GLU A 148 17.03 -1.29 -6.24
N GLY A 149 16.27 -1.35 -5.15
CA GLY A 149 14.80 -1.37 -5.24
C GLY A 149 14.23 -0.06 -5.80
N TYR A 150 14.79 1.10 -5.43
CA TYR A 150 14.42 2.38 -6.05
C TYR A 150 14.75 2.46 -7.55
N LYS A 151 15.86 1.85 -8.00
CA LYS A 151 16.16 1.72 -9.43
C LYS A 151 15.17 0.82 -10.15
N GLU A 152 14.74 -0.26 -9.51
CA GLU A 152 13.72 -1.15 -10.06
C GLU A 152 12.37 -0.44 -10.16
N LEU A 153 11.93 0.24 -9.09
CA LEU A 153 10.74 1.07 -9.10
C LEU A 153 10.79 2.12 -10.20
N GLN A 154 11.93 2.81 -10.37
CA GLN A 154 12.14 3.78 -11.43
C GLN A 154 11.90 3.16 -12.82
N LYS A 155 12.47 1.98 -13.11
CA LYS A 155 12.27 1.29 -14.39
C LYS A 155 10.83 0.86 -14.60
N ILE A 156 10.17 0.36 -13.56
CA ILE A 156 8.79 -0.12 -13.63
C ILE A 156 7.81 1.03 -13.85
N VAL A 157 8.01 2.17 -13.18
CA VAL A 157 7.21 3.38 -13.39
C VAL A 157 7.40 3.89 -14.83
N GLU A 158 8.63 3.99 -15.31
CA GLU A 158 8.92 4.41 -16.69
C GLU A 158 8.27 3.48 -17.72
N ALA A 159 8.36 2.16 -17.52
CA ALA A 159 7.75 1.17 -18.40
C ALA A 159 6.21 1.23 -18.37
N SER A 160 5.63 1.40 -17.18
CA SER A 160 4.16 1.43 -16.98
C SER A 160 3.50 2.61 -17.69
N PHE A 161 4.17 3.76 -17.74
CA PHE A 161 3.65 4.98 -18.37
C PHE A 161 4.28 5.30 -19.73
N ARG A 162 5.03 4.35 -20.30
CA ARG A 162 5.65 4.44 -21.64
C ARG A 162 6.56 5.66 -21.81
N GLY A 163 7.33 5.99 -20.78
CA GLY A 163 8.30 7.09 -20.80
C GLY A 163 8.23 8.00 -19.58
N LYS A 164 9.40 8.51 -19.18
CA LYS A 164 9.57 9.41 -18.03
C LYS A 164 8.85 10.76 -18.19
N GLU A 165 8.59 11.20 -19.41
CA GLU A 165 7.88 12.44 -19.73
C GLU A 165 6.38 12.37 -19.41
N ASN A 166 5.82 11.17 -19.28
CA ASN A 166 4.41 10.95 -18.95
C ASN A 166 4.19 10.80 -17.45
N VAL A 167 5.23 11.04 -16.63
CA VAL A 167 5.21 10.89 -15.17
C VAL A 167 5.60 12.19 -14.51
N LYS A 168 4.87 12.58 -13.48
CA LYS A 168 5.19 13.72 -12.62
C LYS A 168 5.09 13.33 -11.16
N VAL A 169 5.87 14.01 -10.33
CA VAL A 169 5.81 13.85 -8.88
C VAL A 169 5.22 15.12 -8.27
N TYR A 170 4.12 14.97 -7.54
CA TYR A 170 3.50 16.07 -6.82
C TYR A 170 3.76 15.91 -5.33
N LYS A 171 4.28 16.95 -4.70
CA LYS A 171 4.34 17.09 -3.26
C LYS A 171 3.22 18.03 -2.83
N VAL A 172 2.31 17.54 -1.99
CA VAL A 172 1.12 18.27 -1.55
C VAL A 172 1.03 18.15 -0.03
N GLY A 173 0.89 19.27 0.68
CA GLY A 173 0.83 19.29 2.14
C GLY A 173 1.71 20.37 2.72
N GLU A 174 1.64 20.55 4.04
CA GLU A 174 2.33 21.61 4.77
C GLU A 174 3.30 21.00 5.79
N TYR A 175 4.50 21.59 5.87
CA TYR A 175 5.54 21.63 6.93
C TYR A 175 5.89 20.37 7.77
N ARG A 176 4.95 19.46 8.03
CA ARG A 176 5.13 18.24 8.83
C ARG A 176 4.67 16.97 8.15
N ARG A 177 3.70 17.06 7.24
CA ARG A 177 3.15 15.92 6.50
C ARG A 177 2.88 16.34 5.07
N VAL A 178 3.71 15.84 4.17
CA VAL A 178 3.62 16.14 2.74
C VAL A 178 3.34 14.84 2.01
N GLY A 179 2.18 14.73 1.37
CA GLY A 179 1.87 13.64 0.47
C GLY A 179 2.70 13.74 -0.81
N VAL A 180 3.36 12.64 -1.15
CA VAL A 180 4.20 12.50 -2.34
C VAL A 180 3.50 11.57 -3.32
N TYR A 181 3.11 12.11 -4.46
CA TYR A 181 2.36 11.40 -5.50
C TYR A 181 3.23 11.20 -6.73
N ILE A 182 3.59 9.96 -7.04
CA ILE A 182 4.30 9.58 -8.25
C ILE A 182 3.25 9.07 -9.24
N VAL A 183 2.82 9.92 -10.17
CA VAL A 183 1.68 9.62 -11.04
C VAL A 183 1.99 9.78 -12.51
N GLY A 184 1.40 8.91 -13.31
CA GLY A 184 1.49 8.92 -14.76
C GLY A 184 0.13 8.99 -15.44
N LEU A 185 0.13 9.48 -16.67
CA LEU A 185 -1.08 9.55 -17.49
C LEU A 185 -1.31 8.24 -18.26
N VAL A 186 -2.50 7.69 -18.13
CA VAL A 186 -3.00 6.57 -18.95
C VAL A 186 -4.05 7.12 -19.92
N LYS A 187 -3.69 7.19 -21.20
CA LYS A 187 -4.48 7.86 -22.25
C LYS A 187 -5.89 7.27 -22.34
N GLY A 188 -6.90 8.13 -22.26
CA GLY A 188 -8.31 7.73 -22.36
C GLY A 188 -8.85 6.98 -21.14
N VAL A 189 -8.08 6.92 -20.04
CA VAL A 189 -8.47 6.25 -18.80
C VAL A 189 -8.39 7.21 -17.61
N GLY A 190 -7.24 7.87 -17.42
CA GLY A 190 -7.04 8.78 -16.30
C GLY A 190 -5.61 8.82 -15.80
N ILE A 191 -5.45 9.21 -14.55
CA ILE A 191 -4.15 9.30 -13.87
C ILE A 191 -4.02 8.12 -12.91
N ALA A 192 -2.88 7.43 -12.93
CA ALA A 192 -2.60 6.32 -12.02
C ALA A 192 -1.19 6.45 -11.45
N GLY A 193 -0.92 5.86 -10.29
CA GLY A 193 0.42 5.92 -9.70
C GLY A 193 0.50 5.41 -8.27
N LEU A 194 1.52 5.90 -7.58
CA LEU A 194 1.77 5.63 -6.17
C LEU A 194 1.67 6.91 -5.35
N LYS A 195 1.24 6.77 -4.10
CA LYS A 195 1.27 7.80 -3.06
C LYS A 195 2.08 7.29 -1.88
N THR A 196 2.86 8.16 -1.27
CA THR A 196 3.46 7.94 0.05
C THR A 196 3.41 9.25 0.84
N LEU A 197 3.85 9.24 2.10
CA LEU A 197 3.89 10.40 2.98
C LEU A 197 5.34 10.73 3.34
N SER A 198 5.68 12.01 3.29
CA SER A 198 6.92 12.56 3.81
C SER A 198 6.62 13.24 5.14
N ILE A 199 7.22 12.74 6.22
CA ILE A 199 7.15 13.36 7.55
C ILE A 199 8.45 14.11 7.81
N GLU A 200 8.34 15.38 8.18
CA GLU A 200 9.45 16.27 8.56
C GLU A 200 9.11 16.87 9.95
N SER A 201 10.03 16.90 10.93
CA SER A 201 9.75 17.41 12.29
C SER A 201 10.51 18.68 12.68
#